data_AF-A0A5E4B4L5-F1
#
_entry.id   AF-A0A5E4B4L5-F1
#
_cell.length_a   1.000
_cell.length_b   1.000
_cell.length_c   1.000
_cell.angle_alpha   90.00
_cell.angle_beta   90.00
_cell.angle_gamma   90.00
#
_symmetry.space_group_name_H-M   'P 1'
#
loop_
_entity.id
_entity.type
_entity.pdbx_description
1 polymer ?
#
loop_
_entity_poly.entity_id
_entity_poly.type
_entity_poly.pdbx_seq_one_letter_code
_entity_poly.pdbx_strand_id
1 'polypeptide(L)'
;ALLETQNLLRTQVANFTFNLGFSGKFYHTGTEEEDEGDDLLLRSVDEFWWFPHMWSHMQPHLFHNESSLVEQMILNKEFAL
;
A
#
# COMPACT_ATOMS: atom_id res chain seq x y z
N ALA A 1 -0.66 15.89 2.76
CA ALA A 1 0.66 15.70 3.39
C ALA A 1 1.67 15.01 2.45
N LEU A 2 1.51 13.71 2.12
CA LEU A 2 2.51 12.97 1.31
C LEU A 2 2.80 13.57 -0.08
N LEU A 3 1.76 13.90 -0.86
CA LEU A 3 1.93 14.52 -2.18
C LEU A 3 2.67 15.86 -2.11
N GLU A 4 2.33 16.70 -1.13
CA GLU A 4 2.98 18.00 -0.92
C GLU A 4 4.47 17.80 -0.59
N THR A 5 4.78 16.89 0.33
CA THR A 5 6.17 16.53 0.66
C THR A 5 6.90 15.96 -0.54
N GLN A 6 6.28 15.09 -1.32
CA GLN A 6 6.85 14.55 -2.56
C GLN A 6 7.20 15.67 -3.55
N ASN A 7 6.28 16.61 -3.77
CA ASN A 7 6.49 17.73 -4.67
C ASN A 7 7.59 18.67 -4.17
N LEU A 8 7.68 18.91 -2.86
CA LEU A 8 8.79 19.64 -2.27
C LEU A 8 10.13 18.92 -2.49
N LEU A 9 10.17 17.60 -2.28
CA LEU A 9 11.37 16.80 -2.48
C LEU A 9 11.79 16.73 -3.95
N ARG A 10 10.83 16.73 -4.90
CA ARG A 10 11.10 16.84 -6.34
C ARG A 10 11.87 18.11 -6.72
N THR A 11 11.79 19.17 -5.92
CA THR A 11 12.58 20.41 -6.13
C THR A 11 14.07 20.24 -5.79
N GLN A 12 14.41 19.22 -4.99
CA GLN A 12 15.77 18.93 -4.51
C GLN A 12 16.36 17.68 -5.16
N VAL A 13 15.51 16.70 -5.49
CA VAL A 13 15.87 15.42 -6.10
C VAL A 13 14.93 15.17 -7.27
N ALA A 14 15.48 15.23 -8.49
CA ALA A 14 14.70 15.06 -9.71
C ALA A 14 13.93 13.73 -9.70
N ASN A 15 12.65 13.79 -10.08
CA ASN A 15 11.73 12.64 -10.15
C ASN A 15 11.57 11.85 -8.84
N PHE A 16 11.85 12.47 -7.68
CA PHE A 16 11.56 11.86 -6.39
C PHE A 16 10.10 11.39 -6.34
N THR A 17 9.90 10.13 -5.99
CA THR A 17 8.58 9.47 -5.92
C THR A 17 8.59 8.51 -4.75
N PHE A 18 7.61 8.60 -3.86
CA PHE A 18 7.47 7.65 -2.76
C PHE A 18 7.04 6.28 -3.29
N ASN A 19 7.55 5.24 -2.64
CA ASN A 19 7.15 3.86 -2.88
C ASN A 19 6.34 3.37 -1.67
N LEU A 20 5.06 3.10 -1.87
CA LEU A 20 4.10 2.77 -0.83
C LEU A 20 3.80 1.27 -0.84
N GLY A 21 3.97 0.64 0.33
CA GLY A 21 3.59 -0.75 0.54
C GLY A 21 2.11 -0.84 0.93
N PHE A 22 1.37 -1.78 0.35
CA PHE A 22 -0.05 -1.95 0.66
C PHE A 22 -0.38 -3.37 1.16
N SER A 23 -1.31 -3.41 2.12
CA SER A 23 -1.92 -4.62 2.67
C SER A 23 -3.44 -4.47 2.62
N GLY A 24 -4.07 -5.09 1.62
CA GLY A 24 -5.49 -4.86 1.29
C GLY A 24 -6.47 -5.23 2.40
N LYS A 25 -6.08 -6.08 3.36
CA LYS A 25 -6.95 -6.44 4.50
C LYS A 25 -7.37 -5.22 5.33
N PHE A 26 -6.55 -4.18 5.37
CA PHE A 26 -6.74 -3.03 6.25
C PHE A 26 -7.39 -1.84 5.55
N TYR A 27 -7.68 -1.95 4.25
CA TYR A 27 -8.41 -0.92 3.53
C TYR A 27 -9.78 -0.68 4.20
N HIS A 28 -10.06 0.57 4.53
CA HIS A 28 -11.30 0.98 5.21
C HIS A 28 -11.56 0.23 6.52
N THR A 29 -10.53 0.15 7.37
CA THR A 29 -10.63 -0.44 8.72
C THR A 29 -10.28 0.53 9.84
N GLY A 30 -10.11 1.82 9.52
CA GLY A 30 -9.70 2.87 10.44
C GLY A 30 -10.85 3.72 10.99
N THR A 31 -10.54 4.94 11.42
CA THR A 31 -11.54 6.00 11.65
C THR A 31 -12.04 6.58 10.33
N GLU A 32 -13.12 7.37 10.37
CA GLU A 32 -13.66 8.05 9.18
C GLU A 32 -12.58 8.88 8.47
N GLU A 33 -11.74 9.58 9.23
CA GLU A 33 -10.63 10.36 8.67
C GLU A 33 -9.51 9.50 8.06
N GLU A 34 -9.27 8.29 8.61
CA GLU A 34 -8.30 7.35 8.06
C GLU A 34 -8.81 6.73 6.75
N ASP A 35 -10.08 6.37 6.69
CA ASP A 35 -10.73 5.81 5.51
C ASP A 35 -10.86 6.85 4.38
N GLU A 36 -11.12 8.12 4.72
CA GLU A 36 -11.00 9.24 3.77
C GLU A 36 -9.56 9.38 3.25
N GLY A 37 -8.57 9.12 4.11
CA GLY A 37 -7.16 9.08 3.74
C GLY A 37 -6.85 7.99 2.71
N ASP A 38 -7.37 6.77 2.91
CA ASP A 38 -7.28 5.66 1.95
C ASP A 38 -7.87 6.06 0.59
N ASP A 39 -9.06 6.66 0.57
CA ASP A 39 -9.71 7.15 -0.64
C ASP A 39 -8.88 8.20 -1.38
N LEU A 40 -8.25 9.13 -0.64
CA LEU A 40 -7.39 10.15 -1.22
C LEU A 40 -6.12 9.56 -1.85
N LEU A 41 -5.55 8.50 -1.25
CA LEU A 41 -4.42 7.77 -1.82
C LEU A 41 -4.83 7.07 -3.13
N LEU A 42 -5.99 6.42 -3.16
CA LEU A 42 -6.49 5.75 -4.38
C LEU A 42 -6.82 6.75 -5.51
N ARG A 43 -7.34 7.94 -5.20
CA ARG A 43 -7.54 9.02 -6.18
C ARG A 43 -6.23 9.54 -6.77
N SER A 44 -5.10 9.30 -6.11
CA SER A 44 -3.77 9.76 -6.49
C SER A 44 -2.83 8.59 -6.82
N VAL A 45 -3.38 7.44 -7.24
CA VAL A 45 -2.64 6.19 -7.42
C VAL A 45 -1.46 6.31 -8.40
N ASP A 46 -1.58 7.17 -9.40
CA ASP A 46 -0.58 7.42 -10.44
C ASP A 46 0.58 8.32 -9.97
N GLU A 47 0.44 8.99 -8.83
CA GLU A 47 1.49 9.84 -8.25
C GLU A 47 2.54 9.06 -7.43
N PHE A 48 2.28 7.79 -7.14
CA PHE A 48 3.13 6.96 -6.28
C PHE A 48 3.60 5.69 -6.98
N TRP A 49 4.69 5.12 -6.47
CA TRP A 49 5.03 3.72 -6.77
C TRP A 49 4.41 2.82 -5.71
N TRP A 50 4.02 1.62 -6.12
CA TRP A 50 3.31 0.68 -5.27
C TRP A 50 3.99 -0.67 -5.27
N PHE A 51 4.05 -1.30 -4.10
CA PHE A 51 4.48 -2.70 -3.98
C PHE A 51 3.58 -3.46 -3.00
N PRO A 52 3.31 -4.75 -3.26
CA PRO A 52 2.50 -5.56 -2.36
C PRO A 52 3.24 -5.81 -1.04
N HIS A 53 2.52 -5.73 0.07
CA HIS A 53 3.07 -5.91 1.41
C HIS A 53 2.30 -6.96 2.25
N MET A 54 1.93 -8.08 1.61
CA MET A 54 1.10 -9.16 2.17
C MET A 54 -0.32 -8.71 2.52
N TRP A 55 -1.30 -9.62 2.39
CA TRP A 55 -2.71 -9.31 2.68
C TRP A 55 -2.91 -8.71 4.06
N SER A 56 -2.33 -9.34 5.08
CA SER A 56 -2.56 -9.04 6.50
C SER A 56 -1.29 -8.56 7.24
N HIS A 57 -0.28 -8.09 6.52
CA HIS A 57 1.03 -7.67 7.07
C HIS A 57 1.70 -8.76 7.95
N MET A 58 1.48 -10.04 7.59
CA MET A 58 2.09 -11.18 8.30
C MET A 58 3.51 -11.47 7.81
N GLN A 59 4.35 -11.92 8.74
CA GLN A 59 5.70 -12.39 8.42
C GLN A 59 5.65 -13.75 7.69
N PRO A 60 6.26 -13.90 6.50
CA PRO A 60 6.18 -15.14 5.70
C PRO A 60 6.66 -16.42 6.40
N HIS A 61 7.58 -16.32 7.36
CA HIS A 61 8.09 -17.49 8.08
C HIS A 61 7.14 -18.00 9.17
N LEU A 62 6.03 -17.30 9.44
CA LEU A 62 5.00 -17.75 10.38
C LEU A 62 3.98 -18.71 9.74
N PHE A 63 4.01 -18.87 8.42
CA PHE A 63 3.16 -19.83 7.72
C PHE A 63 3.74 -21.24 7.84
N HIS A 64 2.91 -22.19 8.26
CA HIS A 64 3.32 -23.60 8.41
C HIS A 64 3.30 -24.37 7.09
N ASN A 65 2.74 -23.79 6.02
CA ASN A 65 2.70 -24.39 4.69
C ASN A 65 2.69 -23.30 3.62
N GLU A 66 3.14 -23.67 2.41
CA GLU A 66 3.25 -22.78 1.25
C GLU A 66 1.86 -22.34 0.75
N SER A 67 0.87 -23.22 0.75
CA SER A 67 -0.47 -22.90 0.24
C SER A 67 -1.11 -21.72 0.96
N SER A 68 -1.03 -21.66 2.29
CA SER A 68 -1.56 -20.55 3.09
C SER A 68 -0.82 -19.24 2.83
N LEU A 69 0.50 -19.28 2.58
CA LEU A 69 1.27 -18.10 2.18
C LEU A 69 0.79 -17.59 0.82
N VAL A 70 0.65 -18.51 -0.15
CA VAL A 70 0.19 -18.20 -1.51
C VAL A 70 -1.22 -17.61 -1.50
N GLU A 71 -2.15 -18.16 -0.72
CA GLU A 71 -3.50 -17.62 -0.55
C GLU A 71 -3.48 -16.16 -0.07
N GLN A 72 -2.64 -15.82 0.91
CA GLN A 72 -2.49 -14.43 1.36
C GLN A 72 -1.87 -13.53 0.28
N MET A 73 -0.95 -14.05 -0.53
CA MET A 73 -0.38 -13.28 -1.65
C MET A 73 -1.41 -13.05 -2.76
N ILE A 74 -2.26 -14.04 -3.03
CA ILE A 74 -3.36 -13.93 -4.01
C ILE A 74 -4.37 -12.88 -3.58
N LEU A 75 -4.85 -12.91 -2.32
CA LEU A 75 -5.79 -11.91 -1.81
C LEU A 75 -5.26 -10.49 -1.95
N ASN A 76 -3.98 -10.26 -1.61
CA ASN A 76 -3.38 -8.94 -1.76
C ASN A 76 -3.22 -8.53 -3.23
N LYS A 77 -2.95 -9.49 -4.12
CA LYS A 77 -2.89 -9.23 -5.55
C LYS A 77 -4.28 -8.86 -6.09
N GLU A 78 -5.32 -9.58 -5.69
CA GLU A 78 -6.70 -9.33 -6.11
C GLU A 78 -7.19 -7.94 -5.67
N PHE A 79 -6.80 -7.49 -4.48
CA PHE A 79 -7.10 -6.13 -4.03
C PHE A 79 -6.47 -5.04 -4.93
N ALA A 80 -5.35 -5.33 -5.57
CA ALA A 80 -4.63 -4.37 -6.40
C ALA A 80 -5.04 -4.36 -7.89
N LEU A 81 -5.99 -5.22 -8.29
CA LEU A 81 -6.50 -5.34 -9.67
C LEU A 81 -7.79 -4.54 -9.84
#